data_AF-A0A7L4DNT3-F1
#
_entry.id   AF-A0A7L4DNT3-F1
#
_cell.length_a   1.000
_cell.length_b   1.000
_cell.length_c   1.000
_cell.angle_alpha   90.00
_cell.angle_beta   90.00
_cell.angle_gamma   90.00
#
_symmetry.space_group_name_H-M   'P 1'
#
loop_
_entity.id
_entity.type
_entity.pdbx_description
1 polymer ?
#
loop_
_entity_poly.entity_id
_entity_poly.type
_entity_poly.pdbx_seq_one_letter_code
_entity_poly.pdbx_strand_id
1 'polypeptide(L)'
;LLAVLLPVFCREAAERLRYSIAEELGRGSLVGPLARDLGLSPAELAARKLRVTSATKRQLNYFTVSEESGELYVSERLDREELCGEAASCS
;
A
#
# COMPACT_ATOMS: atom_id res chain seq x y z
N LEU A 1 -36.90 -28.32 5.60
CA LEU A 1 -35.46 -28.20 5.93
C LEU A 1 -34.88 -27.01 5.16
N LEU A 2 -35.03 -25.80 5.70
CA LEU A 2 -34.41 -24.59 5.14
C LEU A 2 -33.01 -24.51 5.73
N ALA A 3 -32.00 -24.83 4.93
CA ALA A 3 -30.61 -24.61 5.27
C ALA A 3 -30.38 -23.10 5.36
N VAL A 4 -30.33 -22.59 6.59
CA VAL A 4 -29.93 -21.21 6.88
C VAL A 4 -28.44 -21.11 6.54
N LEU A 5 -28.13 -20.58 5.36
CA LEU A 5 -26.79 -20.17 4.99
C LEU A 5 -26.43 -18.95 5.85
N LEU A 6 -25.84 -19.22 7.02
CA LEU A 6 -25.20 -18.19 7.84
C LEU A 6 -24.18 -17.46 6.97
N PRO A 7 -24.24 -16.11 6.86
CA PRO A 7 -23.23 -15.39 6.12
C PRO A 7 -21.92 -15.59 6.87
N VAL A 8 -20.95 -16.22 6.20
CA VAL A 8 -19.58 -16.25 6.68
C VAL A 8 -19.15 -14.79 6.78
N PHE A 9 -19.12 -14.27 8.01
CA PHE A 9 -18.38 -13.04 8.29
C PHE A 9 -16.92 -13.37 8.00
N CYS A 10 -16.48 -13.07 6.77
CA CYS A 10 -15.06 -12.97 6.47
C CYS A 10 -14.52 -11.85 7.37
N ARG A 11 -13.99 -12.22 8.54
CA ARG A 11 -13.05 -11.35 9.25
C ARG A 11 -11.80 -11.32 8.38
N GLU A 12 -11.77 -10.47 7.35
CA GLU A 12 -10.50 -10.04 6.80
C GLU A 12 -9.78 -9.31 7.94
N ALA A 13 -8.80 -9.98 8.53
CA ALA A 13 -7.94 -9.36 9.52
C ALA A 13 -7.17 -8.25 8.79
N ALA A 14 -7.26 -7.02 9.32
CA ALA A 14 -6.43 -5.94 8.82
C ALA A 14 -4.96 -6.28 9.14
N GLU A 15 -4.20 -6.64 8.12
CA GLU A 15 -2.77 -6.85 8.25
C GLU A 15 -2.06 -5.49 8.30
N ARG A 16 -1.14 -5.33 9.26
CA ARG A 16 -0.35 -4.10 9.39
C ARG A 16 1.07 -4.35 8.92
N LEU A 17 1.34 -3.88 7.71
CA LEU A 17 2.67 -3.87 7.12
C LEU A 17 3.38 -2.54 7.39
N ARG A 18 4.71 -2.56 7.53
CA ARG A 18 5.55 -1.36 7.71
C ARG A 18 6.78 -1.43 6.80
N TYR A 19 6.98 -0.37 6.03
CA TYR A 19 8.20 -0.14 5.27
C TYR A 19 8.93 1.10 5.82
N SER A 20 10.23 1.16 5.62
CA SER A 20 11.06 2.31 5.94
C SER A 20 11.97 2.58 4.76
N ILE A 21 11.96 3.83 4.30
CA ILE A 21 12.71 4.28 3.14
C ILE A 21 13.36 5.62 3.48
N ALA A 22 14.44 5.97 2.79
CA ALA A 22 15.00 7.30 2.88
C ALA A 22 14.05 8.32 2.21
N GLU A 23 14.04 9.55 2.71
CA GLU A 23 13.48 10.68 1.97
C GLU A 23 14.31 10.95 0.70
N GLU A 24 13.77 11.78 -0.20
CA GLU A 24 14.43 12.20 -1.44
C GLU A 24 14.77 11.04 -2.41
N LEU A 25 14.18 9.86 -2.21
CA LEU A 25 14.30 8.75 -3.16
C LEU A 25 13.72 9.10 -4.52
N GLY A 26 14.46 8.76 -5.57
CA GLY A 26 14.04 8.99 -6.95
C GLY A 26 12.75 8.24 -7.29
N ARG A 27 11.98 8.80 -8.22
CA ARG A 27 10.82 8.10 -8.81
C ARG A 27 11.28 6.77 -9.42
N GLY A 28 10.46 5.73 -9.25
CA GLY A 28 10.78 4.37 -9.65
C GLY A 28 11.63 3.59 -8.65
N SER A 29 12.00 4.17 -7.50
CA SER A 29 12.73 3.44 -6.46
C SER A 29 11.86 2.33 -5.87
N LEU A 30 12.44 1.15 -5.68
CA LEU A 30 11.79 0.01 -5.03
C LEU A 30 11.63 0.28 -3.53
N VAL A 31 10.42 0.08 -3.02
CA VAL A 31 10.11 0.13 -1.58
C VAL A 31 10.14 -1.29 -1.00
N GLY A 32 9.47 -2.24 -1.65
CA GLY A 32 9.43 -3.63 -1.18
C GLY A 32 8.40 -4.52 -1.87
N PRO A 33 8.41 -5.83 -1.56
CA PRO A 33 7.62 -6.84 -2.24
C PRO A 33 6.22 -7.00 -1.63
N LEU A 34 5.35 -6.01 -1.87
CA LEU A 34 4.03 -5.90 -1.25
C LEU A 34 3.14 -7.14 -1.41
N ALA A 35 3.04 -7.71 -2.61
CA ALA A 35 2.23 -8.90 -2.85
C ALA A 35 2.63 -10.06 -1.94
N ARG A 36 3.94 -10.36 -1.92
CA ARG A 36 4.50 -11.43 -1.10
C ARG A 36 4.27 -11.19 0.38
N ASP A 37 4.46 -9.95 0.83
CA ASP A 37 4.32 -9.62 2.24
C ASP A 37 2.84 -9.61 2.69
N LEU A 38 1.88 -9.50 1.77
CA LEU A 38 0.44 -9.72 1.99
C LEU A 38 0.01 -11.19 1.82
N GLY A 39 0.93 -12.09 1.48
CA GLY A 39 0.63 -13.49 1.16
C GLY A 39 -0.19 -13.68 -0.12
N LEU A 40 -0.12 -12.73 -1.06
CA LEU A 40 -0.84 -12.73 -2.33
C LEU A 40 0.14 -12.84 -3.51
N SER A 41 -0.35 -13.34 -4.63
CA SER A 41 0.33 -13.25 -5.93
C SER A 41 0.00 -11.92 -6.64
N PRO A 42 0.84 -11.47 -7.60
CA PRO A 42 0.53 -10.29 -8.42
C PRO A 42 -0.82 -10.40 -9.15
N ALA A 43 -1.15 -11.59 -9.65
CA ALA A 43 -2.43 -11.86 -10.30
C ALA A 43 -3.63 -11.68 -9.35
N GLU A 44 -3.48 -12.07 -8.07
CA GLU A 44 -4.52 -11.85 -7.06
C GLU A 44 -4.69 -10.38 -6.70
N LEU A 45 -3.60 -9.60 -6.65
CA LEU A 45 -3.70 -8.14 -6.45
C LEU A 45 -4.49 -7.48 -7.58
N ALA A 46 -4.21 -7.84 -8.83
CA ALA A 46 -4.93 -7.34 -9.99
C ALA A 46 -6.40 -7.77 -9.98
N ALA A 47 -6.68 -9.05 -9.72
CA ALA A 47 -8.05 -9.57 -9.64
C ALA A 47 -8.89 -8.90 -8.55
N ARG A 48 -8.26 -8.57 -7.40
CA ARG A 48 -8.89 -7.83 -6.29
C ARG A 48 -8.94 -6.33 -6.51
N LYS A 49 -8.37 -5.82 -7.62
CA LYS A 49 -8.29 -4.39 -7.95
C LYS A 49 -7.67 -3.57 -6.82
N LEU A 50 -6.49 -3.99 -6.36
CA LEU A 50 -5.74 -3.29 -5.32
C LEU A 50 -5.67 -1.79 -5.61
N ARG A 51 -5.93 -0.97 -4.59
CA ARG A 51 -5.82 0.49 -4.66
C ARG A 51 -5.00 0.99 -3.48
N VAL A 52 -4.01 1.83 -3.78
CA VAL A 52 -3.30 2.59 -2.75
C VAL A 52 -4.17 3.79 -2.38
N THR A 53 -4.50 3.91 -1.10
CA THR A 53 -5.24 5.05 -0.57
C THR A 53 -4.47 5.67 0.59
N SER A 54 -4.62 6.98 0.76
CA SER A 54 -4.01 7.74 1.82
C SER A 54 -5.01 8.74 2.37
N ALA A 55 -4.79 9.18 3.62
CA ALA A 55 -5.65 10.11 4.33
C ALA A 55 -5.81 11.46 3.58
N THR A 56 -4.78 11.86 2.83
CA THR A 56 -4.78 13.11 2.05
C THR A 56 -4.65 12.82 0.56
N LYS A 57 -5.42 13.52 -0.29
CA LYS A 57 -5.37 13.36 -1.76
C LYS A 57 -3.96 13.50 -2.34
N ARG A 58 -3.14 14.39 -1.77
CA ARG A 58 -1.74 14.61 -2.20
C ARG A 58 -0.86 13.38 -1.93
N GLN A 59 -1.15 12.66 -0.85
CA GLN A 59 -0.39 11.46 -0.47
C GLN A 59 -0.75 10.21 -1.28
N LEU A 60 -1.81 10.25 -2.08
CA LEU A 60 -2.19 9.15 -2.98
C LEU A 60 -1.17 8.89 -4.08
N ASN A 61 -0.33 9.89 -4.40
CA ASN A 61 0.55 9.84 -5.56
C ASN A 61 2.01 9.49 -5.20
N TYR A 62 2.36 9.24 -3.93
CA TYR A 62 3.75 8.91 -3.56
C TYR A 62 4.13 7.47 -3.83
N PHE A 63 3.16 6.56 -3.86
CA PHE A 63 3.40 5.15 -4.07
C PHE A 63 2.53 4.54 -5.15
N THR A 64 3.10 3.60 -5.89
CA THR A 64 2.41 2.79 -6.89
C THR A 64 2.81 1.32 -6.74
N VAL A 65 1.96 0.41 -7.21
CA VAL A 65 2.21 -1.03 -7.17
C VAL A 65 2.32 -1.55 -8.59
N SER A 66 3.37 -2.32 -8.87
CA SER A 66 3.51 -3.02 -10.15
C SER A 66 2.49 -4.14 -10.25
N GLU A 67 1.65 -4.11 -11.28
CA GLU A 67 0.69 -5.20 -11.55
C GLU A 67 1.39 -6.49 -12.00
N GLU A 68 2.60 -6.37 -12.55
CA GLU A 68 3.38 -7.52 -13.05
C GLU A 68 4.12 -8.22 -11.91
N SER A 69 4.90 -7.48 -11.12
CA SER A 69 5.75 -8.06 -10.05
C SER A 69 5.09 -8.06 -8.67
N GLY A 70 4.05 -7.25 -8.47
CA GLY A 70 3.42 -7.07 -7.16
C GLY A 70 4.28 -6.28 -6.16
N GLU A 71 5.31 -5.59 -6.63
CA GLU A 71 6.19 -4.76 -5.81
C GLU A 71 5.66 -3.32 -5.67
N LEU A 72 5.96 -2.70 -4.53
CA LEU A 72 5.65 -1.32 -4.21
C LEU A 72 6.83 -0.42 -4.60
N TYR A 73 6.51 0.69 -5.29
CA TYR A 73 7.46 1.65 -5.82
C TYR A 73 7.12 3.08 -5.42
N VAL A 74 8.14 3.93 -5.38
CA VAL A 74 8.00 5.38 -5.26
C VAL A 74 7.54 5.96 -6.61
N SER A 75 6.39 6.62 -6.67
CA SER A 75 5.90 7.29 -7.89
C SER A 75 6.19 8.79 -7.93
N GLU A 76 6.27 9.42 -6.77
CA GLU A 76 6.62 10.83 -6.57
C GLU A 76 7.67 10.93 -5.46
N ARG A 77 8.61 11.86 -5.60
CA ARG A 77 9.67 12.04 -4.61
C ARG A 77 9.06 12.47 -3.28
N LEU A 78 9.50 11.85 -2.18
CA LEU A 78 9.04 12.19 -0.83
C LEU A 78 9.99 13.21 -0.23
N ASP A 79 9.43 14.37 0.10
CA ASP A 79 10.08 15.44 0.84
C ASP A 79 9.37 15.55 2.21
N ARG A 80 10.11 15.36 3.32
CA ARG A 80 9.55 15.39 4.67
C ARG A 80 9.00 16.78 4.99
N GLU A 81 9.66 17.82 4.54
CA GLU A 81 9.27 19.21 4.69
C GLU A 81 7.98 19.52 3.91
N GLU A 82 7.76 18.92 2.74
CA GLU A 82 6.48 19.05 2.02
C GLU A 82 5.34 18.30 2.75
N LEU A 83 5.64 17.14 3.33
CA LEU A 83 4.65 16.28 3.99
C LEU A 83 4.24 16.80 5.37
N CYS A 84 5.21 17.24 6.17
CA CYS A 84 5.07 17.47 7.61
C CYS A 84 5.60 18.84 8.05
N GLY A 85 6.06 19.68 7.11
CA GLY A 85 6.59 21.00 7.39
C GLY A 85 7.90 20.96 8.19
N GLU A 86 8.09 21.98 9.02
CA GLU A 86 9.29 22.12 9.87
C GLU A 86 9.33 21.12 11.04
N ALA A 87 8.27 20.31 11.23
CA ALA A 87 8.20 19.36 12.33
C ALA A 87 9.22 18.22 12.15
N ALA A 88 10.05 17.97 13.16
CA ALA A 88 11.09 16.92 13.11
C ALA A 88 10.55 15.49 12.82
N SER A 89 9.25 15.24 13.02
CA SER A 89 8.59 13.96 12.70
C SER A 89 7.12 14.16 12.33
N CYS A 90 6.58 13.26 11.50
CA CYS A 90 5.18 13.17 11.13
C CYS A 90 4.37 12.35 12.16
N SER A 91 3.12 12.73 12.43
CA SER A 91 2.18 12.02 13.33
C SER A 91 1.02 11.37 12.57
#